data_AF-A0A957LSA8-F1
#
_entry.id   AF-A0A957LSA8-F1
#
_cell.length_a   1.000
_cell.length_b   1.000
_cell.length_c   1.000
_cell.angle_alpha   90.00
_cell.angle_beta   90.00
_cell.angle_gamma   90.00
#
_symmetry.space_group_name_H-M   'P 1'
#
loop_
_entity.id
_entity.type
_entity.pdbx_description
1 polymer ?
#
loop_
_entity_poly.entity_id
_entity_poly.type
_entity_poly.pdbx_seq_one_letter_code
_entity_poly.pdbx_strand_id
1 'polypeptide(L)'
;MALYGGIEAGGTKFVCAVGTGPDDIRDEIRFPTTAPDETLAQAVDFFRRHAQQEPLAAVGVACFGPVDPNPASPTFGYVTTTPKPFWAHTDVVGRLRGALNIPVGFDTDVNGAALGEHRWGAAQGLDTFVYLTIGTGLGGGGMV
;
A
#
# COMPACT_ATOMS: atom_id res chain seq x y z
N MET A 1 9.05 -17.82 -8.58
CA MET A 1 7.83 -17.39 -7.86
C MET A 1 7.44 -16.03 -8.43
N ALA A 2 6.17 -15.62 -8.36
CA ALA A 2 5.80 -14.30 -8.86
C ALA A 2 6.40 -13.20 -7.99
N LEU A 3 6.92 -12.14 -8.61
CA LEU A 3 7.48 -10.97 -7.93
C LEU A 3 6.39 -9.92 -7.72
N TYR A 4 6.34 -9.32 -6.53
CA TYR A 4 5.32 -8.34 -6.17
C TYR A 4 5.97 -7.02 -5.71
N GLY A 5 5.28 -5.91 -5.94
CA GLY A 5 5.56 -4.64 -5.30
C GLY A 5 4.66 -4.40 -4.09
N GLY A 6 5.19 -3.80 -3.04
CA GLY A 6 4.43 -3.34 -1.88
C GLY A 6 4.66 -1.85 -1.63
N ILE A 7 3.61 -1.11 -1.30
CA ILE A 7 3.68 0.28 -0.83
C ILE A 7 3.03 0.36 0.56
N GLU A 8 3.81 0.78 1.56
CA GLU A 8 3.30 1.32 2.81
C GLU A 8 3.25 2.85 2.65
N ALA A 9 2.06 3.38 2.39
CA ALA A 9 1.82 4.80 2.21
C ALA A 9 1.46 5.42 3.56
N GLY A 10 2.49 5.92 4.27
CA GLY A 10 2.31 6.64 5.53
C GLY A 10 2.17 8.15 5.35
N GLY A 11 1.65 8.83 6.37
CA GLY A 11 1.48 10.29 6.34
C GLY A 11 2.78 11.09 6.29
N THR A 12 3.89 10.50 6.73
CA THR A 12 5.23 11.16 6.79
C THR A 12 6.23 10.56 5.82
N LYS A 13 6.15 9.26 5.56
CA LYS A 13 7.05 8.53 4.68
C LYS A 13 6.26 7.53 3.83
N PHE A 14 6.72 7.31 2.61
CA PHE A 14 6.38 6.13 1.81
C PHE A 14 7.51 5.11 1.94
N VAL A 15 7.14 3.84 2.07
CA VAL A 15 8.05 2.71 1.95
C VAL A 15 7.58 1.89 0.76
N CYS A 16 8.48 1.64 -0.19
CA CYS A 16 8.20 0.76 -1.32
C CYS A 16 9.17 -0.42 -1.24
N ALA A 17 8.68 -1.64 -1.49
CA ALA A 17 9.48 -2.85 -1.51
C ALA A 17 9.14 -3.72 -2.71
N VAL A 18 10.10 -4.51 -3.18
CA VAL A 18 9.91 -5.56 -4.19
C VAL A 18 10.34 -6.89 -3.59
N GLY A 19 9.53 -7.93 -3.76
CA GLY A 19 9.84 -9.25 -3.19
C GLY A 19 8.82 -10.32 -3.53
N THR A 20 9.09 -11.55 -3.09
CA THR A 20 8.13 -12.67 -3.21
C THR A 20 7.36 -12.95 -1.92
N GLY A 21 7.79 -12.32 -0.82
CA GLY A 21 7.19 -12.42 0.52
C GLY A 21 8.09 -11.76 1.57
N PRO A 22 7.71 -11.79 2.86
CA PRO A 22 8.51 -11.18 3.93
C PRO A 22 9.90 -11.82 4.10
N ASP A 23 10.07 -13.08 3.70
CA ASP A 23 11.36 -13.79 3.77
C ASP A 23 12.26 -13.55 2.53
N ASP A 24 11.77 -12.78 1.55
CA ASP A 24 12.48 -12.53 0.28
C ASP A 24 12.18 -11.12 -0.24
N ILE A 25 12.61 -10.11 0.52
CA ILE A 25 12.63 -8.71 0.10
C ILE A 25 13.92 -8.46 -0.71
N ARG A 26 13.76 -8.11 -1.98
CA ARG A 26 14.84 -7.93 -2.96
C ARG A 26 15.43 -6.53 -2.91
N ASP A 27 14.56 -5.53 -2.79
CA ASP A 27 14.94 -4.13 -2.63
C ASP A 27 13.84 -3.38 -1.87
N GLU A 28 14.24 -2.30 -1.19
CA GLU A 28 13.37 -1.42 -0.45
C GLU A 28 13.87 0.03 -0.56
N ILE A 29 12.94 0.97 -0.76
CA ILE A 29 13.23 2.40 -0.72
C ILE A 29 12.28 3.10 0.26
N ARG A 30 12.80 4.15 0.90
CA ARG A 30 12.03 5.02 1.80
C ARG A 30 12.24 6.47 1.41
N PHE A 31 11.15 7.23 1.30
CA PHE A 31 11.22 8.66 0.98
C PHE A 31 10.08 9.44 1.67
N PRO A 32 10.24 10.75 1.91
CA PRO A 32 9.21 11.56 2.55
C PRO A 32 7.90 11.63 1.74
N THR A 33 6.77 11.67 2.44
CA THR A 33 5.45 11.93 1.82
C THR A 33 5.29 13.43 1.59
N THR A 34 5.44 13.87 0.33
CA THR A 34 5.28 15.27 -0.11
C THR A 34 3.93 15.46 -0.82
N ALA A 35 3.91 16.05 -2.02
CA ALA A 35 2.74 16.11 -2.87
C ALA A 35 2.47 14.74 -3.53
N PRO A 36 1.20 14.41 -3.84
CA PRO A 36 0.84 13.10 -4.37
C PRO A 36 1.55 12.79 -5.70
N ASP A 37 1.65 13.76 -6.61
CA ASP A 37 2.29 13.57 -7.92
C ASP A 37 3.76 13.18 -7.79
N GLU A 38 4.51 13.90 -6.96
CA GLU A 38 5.93 13.64 -6.70
C GLU A 38 6.14 12.32 -5.95
N THR A 39 5.34 12.06 -4.93
CA THR A 39 5.46 10.86 -4.10
C THR A 39 5.14 9.60 -4.90
N LEU A 40 4.06 9.63 -5.71
CA LEU A 40 3.65 8.50 -6.54
C LEU A 40 4.58 8.31 -7.74
N ALA A 41 5.14 9.39 -8.32
CA ALA A 41 6.17 9.27 -9.36
C ALA A 41 7.41 8.53 -8.85
N GLN A 42 7.88 8.83 -7.64
CA GLN A 42 9.01 8.12 -7.04
C GLN A 42 8.72 6.62 -6.84
N ALA A 43 7.51 6.27 -6.38
CA ALA A 43 7.09 4.88 -6.26
C ALA A 43 7.05 4.17 -7.63
N VAL A 44 6.48 4.82 -8.64
CA VAL A 44 6.42 4.31 -10.02
C VAL A 44 7.82 4.08 -10.58
N ASP A 45 8.74 5.04 -10.41
CA ASP A 45 10.11 4.92 -10.90
C ASP A 45 10.85 3.78 -10.21
N PHE A 46 10.65 3.60 -8.90
CA PHE A 46 11.18 2.46 -8.16
C PHE A 46 10.70 1.12 -8.74
N PHE A 47 9.39 0.96 -8.98
CA PHE A 47 8.85 -0.29 -9.53
C PHE A 47 9.24 -0.51 -11.00
N ARG A 48 9.29 0.53 -11.82
CA ARG A 48 9.70 0.43 -13.23
C ARG A 48 11.15 -0.04 -13.38
N ARG A 49 12.06 0.45 -12.53
CA ARG A 49 13.47 -0.01 -12.55
C ARG A 49 13.58 -1.50 -12.27
N HIS A 50 12.80 -2.02 -11.34
CA HIS A 50 12.78 -3.45 -11.03
C HIS A 50 12.09 -4.28 -12.12
N ALA A 51 10.98 -3.79 -12.66
CA ALA A 51 10.24 -4.44 -13.73
C ALA A 51 11.05 -4.62 -15.03
N GLN A 52 12.14 -3.86 -15.23
CA GLN A 52 13.08 -4.05 -16.34
C GLN A 52 13.93 -5.32 -16.20
N GLN A 53 14.19 -5.77 -14.96
CA GLN A 53 14.97 -6.97 -14.68
C GLN A 53 14.07 -8.20 -14.54
N GLU A 54 12.99 -8.08 -13.80
CA GLU A 54 12.00 -9.12 -13.57
C GLU A 54 10.59 -8.51 -13.48
N PRO A 55 9.63 -8.93 -14.33
CA PRO A 55 8.28 -8.36 -14.32
C PRO A 55 7.56 -8.54 -12.99
N LEU A 56 6.94 -7.46 -12.49
CA LEU A 56 6.05 -7.51 -11.33
C LEU A 56 4.70 -8.07 -11.73
N ALA A 57 4.19 -9.03 -10.96
CA ALA A 57 2.86 -9.61 -11.15
C ALA A 57 1.74 -8.70 -10.66
N ALA A 58 1.97 -7.94 -9.58
CA ALA A 58 1.03 -6.95 -9.03
C ALA A 58 1.74 -6.01 -8.04
N VAL A 59 1.06 -4.92 -7.67
CA VAL A 59 1.43 -4.05 -6.55
C VAL A 59 0.33 -4.04 -5.49
N GLY A 60 0.67 -4.19 -4.22
CA GLY A 60 -0.22 -3.95 -3.09
C GLY A 60 0.05 -2.60 -2.43
N VAL A 61 -0.99 -1.87 -2.06
CA VAL A 61 -0.87 -0.56 -1.39
C VAL A 61 -1.66 -0.59 -0.08
N ALA A 62 -0.97 -0.30 1.02
CA ALA A 62 -1.56 -0.09 2.34
C ALA A 62 -1.42 1.41 2.66
N CYS A 63 -2.53 2.15 2.62
CA CYS A 63 -2.53 3.61 2.57
C CYS A 63 -3.15 4.27 3.80
N PHE A 64 -2.56 5.38 4.23
CA PHE A 64 -3.12 6.21 5.29
C PHE A 64 -4.54 6.66 4.93
N GLY A 65 -5.44 6.56 5.92
CA GLY A 65 -6.85 6.87 5.75
C GLY A 65 -7.22 8.35 5.89
N PRO A 66 -8.50 8.66 5.63
CA PRO A 66 -9.53 7.78 5.07
C PRO A 66 -9.35 7.53 3.57
N VAL A 67 -9.63 6.30 3.12
CA VAL A 67 -9.56 5.89 1.71
C VAL A 67 -10.84 5.20 1.28
N ASP A 68 -11.00 4.99 -0.02
CA ASP A 68 -12.06 4.16 -0.60
C ASP A 68 -11.48 2.81 -1.07
N PRO A 69 -11.59 1.74 -0.25
CA PRO A 69 -11.07 0.42 -0.59
C PRO A 69 -12.09 -0.45 -1.33
N ASN A 70 -13.31 0.03 -1.62
CA ASN A 70 -14.36 -0.79 -2.21
C ASN A 70 -14.16 -0.92 -3.73
N PRO A 71 -13.85 -2.11 -4.29
CA PRO A 71 -13.60 -2.27 -5.72
C PRO A 71 -14.80 -1.97 -6.62
N ALA A 72 -16.03 -1.96 -6.06
CA ALA A 72 -17.25 -1.60 -6.78
C ALA A 72 -17.53 -0.09 -6.79
N SER A 73 -16.76 0.70 -6.04
CA SER A 73 -16.93 2.15 -5.97
C SER A 73 -16.32 2.85 -7.19
N PRO A 74 -16.95 3.92 -7.73
CA PRO A 74 -16.34 4.73 -8.79
C PRO A 74 -15.05 5.44 -8.35
N THR A 75 -14.81 5.56 -7.04
CA THR A 75 -13.61 6.16 -6.45
C THR A 75 -12.72 5.13 -5.76
N PHE A 76 -12.82 3.84 -6.13
CA PHE A 76 -11.90 2.82 -5.63
C PHE A 76 -10.44 3.27 -5.78
N GLY A 77 -9.69 3.19 -4.68
CA GLY A 77 -8.27 3.55 -4.69
C GLY A 77 -7.98 5.01 -4.41
N TYR A 78 -8.98 5.80 -4.03
CA TYR A 78 -8.80 7.20 -3.70
C TYR A 78 -8.47 7.39 -2.22
N VAL A 79 -7.56 8.31 -1.93
CA VAL A 79 -7.56 9.02 -0.64
C VAL A 79 -8.71 10.02 -0.67
N THR A 80 -9.61 9.97 0.31
CA THR A 80 -10.86 10.75 0.28
C THR A 80 -10.68 12.09 1.00
N THR A 81 -10.96 12.16 2.29
CA THR A 81 -10.90 13.39 3.09
C THR A 81 -9.79 13.30 4.12
N THR A 82 -8.63 13.90 3.85
CA THR A 82 -7.46 13.87 4.73
C THR A 82 -6.97 15.28 5.08
N PRO A 83 -6.47 15.53 6.30
CA PRO A 83 -5.80 16.79 6.64
C PRO A 83 -4.40 16.89 6.00
N LYS A 84 -3.88 15.82 5.38
CA LYS A 84 -2.58 15.85 4.71
C LYS A 84 -2.67 16.77 3.47
N PRO A 85 -1.83 17.83 3.38
CA PRO A 85 -1.91 18.78 2.29
C PRO A 85 -1.85 18.11 0.92
N PHE A 86 -2.75 18.51 0.01
CA PHE A 86 -2.83 18.05 -1.39
C PHE A 86 -3.29 16.61 -1.62
N TRP A 87 -3.42 15.77 -0.59
CA TRP A 87 -3.78 14.35 -0.76
C TRP A 87 -5.29 14.08 -0.82
N ALA A 88 -6.13 15.04 -0.42
CA ALA A 88 -7.58 14.88 -0.54
C ALA A 88 -7.99 14.63 -1.99
N HIS A 89 -8.89 13.66 -2.19
CA HIS A 89 -9.38 13.22 -3.50
C HIS A 89 -8.29 12.76 -4.49
N THR A 90 -7.19 12.21 -4.00
CA THR A 90 -6.12 11.67 -4.84
C THR A 90 -6.42 10.25 -5.31
N ASP A 91 -6.49 10.04 -6.61
CA ASP A 91 -6.52 8.72 -7.24
C ASP A 91 -5.14 8.05 -7.16
N VAL A 92 -4.94 7.14 -6.20
CA VAL A 92 -3.67 6.42 -6.03
C VAL A 92 -3.61 5.23 -6.98
N VAL A 93 -4.67 4.42 -6.99
CA VAL A 93 -4.72 3.19 -7.78
C VAL A 93 -4.70 3.48 -9.27
N GLY A 94 -5.47 4.46 -9.76
CA GLY A 94 -5.51 4.80 -11.18
C GLY A 94 -4.17 5.30 -11.70
N ARG A 95 -3.43 6.09 -10.89
CA ARG A 95 -2.07 6.53 -11.25
C ARG A 95 -1.09 5.37 -11.33
N LEU A 96 -1.10 4.46 -10.35
CA LEU A 96 -0.22 3.28 -10.35
C LEU A 96 -0.56 2.33 -11.51
N ARG A 97 -1.86 2.06 -11.73
CA ARG A 97 -2.33 1.22 -12.85
C ARG A 97 -1.96 1.82 -14.20
N GLY A 98 -2.21 3.12 -14.40
CA GLY A 98 -1.88 3.82 -15.64
C GLY A 98 -0.38 3.83 -15.93
N ALA A 99 0.46 3.90 -14.89
CA ALA A 99 1.91 3.96 -15.05
C ALA A 99 2.58 2.57 -15.19
N LEU A 100 2.08 1.55 -14.50
CA LEU A 100 2.70 0.23 -14.41
C LEU A 100 2.00 -0.83 -15.27
N ASN A 101 0.75 -0.62 -15.65
CA ASN A 101 -0.07 -1.55 -16.44
C ASN A 101 -0.16 -2.97 -15.85
N ILE A 102 -0.27 -3.06 -14.53
CA ILE A 102 -0.41 -4.31 -13.76
C ILE A 102 -1.51 -4.18 -12.70
N PRO A 103 -2.01 -5.30 -12.16
CA PRO A 103 -2.97 -5.27 -11.05
C PRO A 103 -2.44 -4.48 -9.85
N VAL A 104 -3.33 -3.69 -9.24
CA VAL A 104 -3.06 -2.94 -8.01
C VAL A 104 -4.14 -3.28 -6.99
N GLY A 105 -3.73 -3.87 -5.87
CA GLY A 105 -4.55 -4.06 -4.67
C GLY A 105 -4.38 -2.85 -3.75
N PHE A 106 -5.43 -2.49 -3.02
CA PHE A 106 -5.46 -1.25 -2.26
C PHE A 106 -6.35 -1.38 -1.03
N ASP A 107 -5.81 -1.01 0.12
CA ASP A 107 -6.55 -0.95 1.38
C ASP A 107 -5.90 0.09 2.32
N THR A 108 -6.47 0.26 3.51
CA THR A 108 -5.88 1.04 4.59
C THR A 108 -4.57 0.43 5.08
N ASP A 109 -3.70 1.27 5.63
CA ASP A 109 -2.48 0.86 6.33
C ASP A 109 -2.74 -0.17 7.44
N VAL A 110 -3.78 0.03 8.24
CA VAL A 110 -4.18 -0.88 9.33
C VAL A 110 -4.75 -2.21 8.84
N ASN A 111 -5.50 -2.24 7.74
CA ASN A 111 -5.94 -3.50 7.13
C ASN A 111 -4.77 -4.23 6.47
N GLY A 112 -3.84 -3.51 5.84
CA GLY A 112 -2.59 -4.08 5.32
C GLY A 112 -1.78 -4.76 6.43
N ALA A 113 -1.64 -4.11 7.58
CA ALA A 113 -0.98 -4.68 8.75
C ALA A 113 -1.73 -5.91 9.31
N ALA A 114 -3.06 -5.84 9.42
CA ALA A 114 -3.89 -6.98 9.84
C ALA A 114 -3.71 -8.19 8.90
N LEU A 115 -3.74 -7.97 7.58
CA LEU A 115 -3.49 -9.01 6.58
C LEU A 115 -2.10 -9.62 6.71
N GLY A 116 -1.09 -8.78 6.97
CA GLY A 116 0.27 -9.22 7.25
C GLY A 116 0.36 -10.14 8.47
N GLU A 117 -0.23 -9.72 9.59
CA GLU A 117 -0.26 -10.51 10.83
C GLU A 117 -1.03 -11.82 10.68
N HIS A 118 -2.12 -11.83 9.92
CA HIS A 118 -2.87 -13.04 9.63
C HIS A 118 -2.08 -14.02 8.76
N ARG A 119 -1.36 -13.50 7.76
CA ARG A 119 -0.67 -14.35 6.79
C ARG A 119 0.68 -14.86 7.30
N TRP A 120 1.43 -14.03 8.01
CA TRP A 120 2.83 -14.28 8.37
C TRP A 120 3.16 -14.00 9.85
N GLY A 121 2.24 -13.42 10.62
CA GLY A 121 2.52 -12.94 11.97
C GLY A 121 1.69 -13.62 13.06
N ALA A 122 1.34 -12.85 14.09
CA ALA A 122 0.77 -13.33 15.33
C ALA A 122 -0.68 -13.84 15.21
N ALA A 123 -1.37 -13.53 14.11
CA ALA A 123 -2.76 -13.92 13.88
C ALA A 123 -2.90 -15.16 12.97
N GLN A 124 -1.80 -15.87 12.68
CA GLN A 124 -1.86 -17.12 11.91
C GLN A 124 -2.76 -18.17 12.60
N GLY A 125 -3.70 -18.72 11.82
CA GLY A 125 -4.65 -19.72 12.29
C GLY A 125 -5.87 -19.15 13.03
N LEU A 126 -6.03 -17.83 13.08
CA LEU A 126 -7.21 -17.17 13.61
C LEU A 126 -8.11 -16.69 12.48
N ASP A 127 -9.40 -17.02 12.55
CA ASP A 127 -10.40 -16.55 11.57
C ASP A 127 -10.93 -15.14 11.91
N THR A 128 -10.95 -14.77 13.19
CA THR A 128 -11.48 -13.49 13.66
C THR A 128 -10.52 -12.83 14.63
N PHE A 129 -10.06 -11.62 14.32
CA PHE A 129 -9.18 -10.84 15.19
C PHE A 129 -9.25 -9.34 14.86
N VAL A 130 -8.69 -8.53 15.76
CA VAL A 130 -8.49 -7.09 15.55
C VAL A 130 -7.01 -6.77 15.68
N TYR A 131 -6.46 -6.13 14.67
CA TYR A 131 -5.17 -5.47 14.74
C TYR A 131 -5.37 -4.03 15.23
N LEU A 132 -4.59 -3.60 16.23
CA LEU A 132 -4.58 -2.23 16.72
C LEU A 132 -3.16 -1.67 16.65
N THR A 133 -3.01 -0.50 16.05
CA THR A 133 -1.76 0.27 16.10
C THR A 133 -1.92 1.46 17.03
N ILE A 134 -0.96 1.62 17.95
CA ILE A 134 -0.92 2.70 18.94
C ILE A 134 0.38 3.47 18.69
N GLY A 135 0.26 4.65 18.07
CA GLY A 135 1.38 5.54 17.77
C GLY A 135 0.98 7.00 17.95
N THR A 136 1.27 7.84 16.96
CA THR A 136 0.79 9.24 16.95
C THR A 136 -0.74 9.33 16.99
N GLY A 137 -1.43 8.30 16.51
CA GLY A 137 -2.87 8.11 16.63
C GLY A 137 -3.23 6.64 16.93
N LEU A 138 -4.53 6.36 17.01
CA LEU A 138 -5.09 5.02 17.15
C LEU A 138 -5.74 4.62 15.82
N GLY A 139 -5.38 3.45 15.30
CA GLY A 139 -6.02 2.85 14.14
C GLY A 139 -6.20 1.35 14.33
N GLY A 140 -7.11 0.73 13.58
CA GLY A 140 -7.32 -0.71 13.66
C GLY A 140 -7.95 -1.31 12.42
N GLY A 141 -7.59 -2.57 12.16
CA GLY A 141 -8.14 -3.40 11.10
C GLY A 141 -8.78 -4.66 11.71
N GLY A 142 -9.97 -5.02 11.25
CA GLY A 142 -10.69 -6.20 11.70
C GLY A 142 -10.74 -7.26 10.61
N MET A 143 -10.42 -8.50 10.97
CA MET A 143 -10.72 -9.69 10.16
C MET A 143 -11.89 -10.42 10.82
N VAL A 144 -12.91 -10.75 10.03
CA VAL A 144 -14.15 -11.41 10.48
C VAL A 144 -14.57 -12.50 9.52
#